data_AF-A5YY28-F1
#
_entry.id   AF-A5YY28-F1
#
_cell.length_a   1.000
_cell.length_b   1.000
_cell.length_c   1.000
_cell.angle_alpha   90.00
_cell.angle_beta   90.00
_cell.angle_gamma   90.00
#
_symmetry.space_group_name_H-M   'P 1'
#
loop_
_entity.id
_entity.type
_entity.pdbx_description
1 polymer ?
#
loop_
_entity_poly.entity_id
_entity_poly.type
_entity_poly.pdbx_seq_one_letter_code
_entity_poly.pdbx_strand_id
1 'polypeptide(L)' 'APDSHVNAQTNWSMEYSRLKAKIELLERNQRHYLGEELEPMSLKDLQNLDQQLETALKHIRSRK' A
#
# COMPACT_ATOMS: atom_id res chain seq x y z
N ALA A 1 -2.91 12.33 38.05
CA ALA A 1 -1.68 11.78 37.46
C ALA A 1 -1.54 12.36 36.04
N PRO A 2 -0.46 13.08 35.73
CA PRO A 2 -0.26 13.73 34.43
C PRO A 2 0.20 12.77 33.30
N ASP A 3 0.65 11.56 33.62
CA ASP A 3 1.22 10.61 32.65
C ASP A 3 0.23 10.01 31.65
N SER A 4 -1.07 10.01 31.97
CA SER A 4 -2.11 9.42 31.11
C SER A 4 -2.38 10.23 29.83
N HIS A 5 -2.26 11.56 29.89
CA HIS A 5 -2.47 12.43 28.73
C HIS A 5 -1.31 12.35 27.73
N VAL A 6 -0.07 12.27 28.22
CA VAL A 6 1.14 12.11 27.40
C VAL A 6 1.16 10.75 26.70
N ASN A 7 0.72 9.69 27.38
CA ASN A 7 0.59 8.36 26.78
C ASN A 7 -0.48 8.32 25.69
N ALA A 8 -1.65 8.96 25.88
CA ALA A 8 -2.68 9.03 24.86
C ALA A 8 -2.21 9.81 23.62
N GLN A 9 -1.53 10.95 23.79
CA GLN A 9 -0.96 11.74 22.70
C GLN A 9 0.07 10.95 21.90
N THR A 10 0.94 10.20 22.59
CA THR A 10 1.97 9.36 21.98
C THR A 10 1.35 8.22 21.17
N ASN A 11 0.30 7.58 21.71
CA ASN A 11 -0.44 6.53 21.02
C ASN A 11 -1.11 7.05 19.74
N TRP A 12 -1.77 8.21 19.80
CA TRP A 12 -2.37 8.84 18.62
C TRP A 12 -1.34 9.23 17.55
N SER A 13 -0.19 9.76 17.95
CA SER A 13 0.89 10.09 17.02
C SER A 13 1.44 8.84 16.30
N MET A 14 1.58 7.73 17.02
CA MET A 14 2.05 6.47 16.45
C MET A 14 1.03 5.87 15.48
N GLU A 15 -0.24 5.84 15.86
CA GLU A 15 -1.32 5.33 15.00
C GLU A 15 -1.48 6.19 13.73
N TYR A 16 -1.39 7.51 13.86
CA TYR A 16 -1.39 8.42 12.71
C TYR A 16 -0.22 8.11 11.77
N SER A 17 1.00 7.97 12.30
CA SER A 17 2.19 7.67 11.50
C SER A 17 2.05 6.32 10.78
N ARG A 18 1.51 5.32 11.46
CA ARG A 18 1.22 4.00 10.89
C ARG A 18 0.20 4.08 9.76
N LEU A 19 -0.88 4.84 9.94
CA LEU A 19 -1.91 5.01 8.93
C LEU A 19 -1.38 5.78 7.71
N LYS A 20 -0.61 6.84 7.94
CA LYS A 20 0.03 7.63 6.87
C LYS A 20 0.94 6.76 6.01
N ALA A 21 1.82 5.96 6.63
CA ALA A 21 2.69 5.03 5.90
C ALA A 21 1.91 4.00 5.07
N LYS A 22 0.75 3.52 5.57
CA LYS A 22 -0.12 2.63 4.81
C LYS A 22 -0.73 3.33 3.59
N ILE A 23 -1.18 4.57 3.73
CA ILE A 23 -1.74 5.36 2.63
C ILE A 23 -0.67 5.57 1.55
N GLU A 24 0.53 6.02 1.91
CA GLU A 24 1.63 6.24 0.98
C GLU A 24 2.01 4.96 0.22
N LEU A 25 1.99 3.81 0.89
CA LEU A 25 2.21 2.51 0.27
C LEU A 25 1.10 2.16 -0.73
N LEU A 26 -0.16 2.37 -0.36
CA LEU A 26 -1.30 2.07 -1.23
C LEU A 26 -1.33 2.96 -2.47
N GLU A 27 -1.03 4.25 -2.33
CA GLU A 27 -0.93 5.19 -3.45
C GLU A 27 0.20 4.81 -4.41
N ARG A 28 1.37 4.40 -3.88
CA ARG A 28 2.47 3.90 -4.72
C ARG A 28 2.07 2.64 -5.49
N ASN A 29 1.45 1.68 -4.80
CA ASN A 29 0.98 0.45 -5.44
C ASN A 29 -0.06 0.73 -6.52
N GLN A 30 -0.96 1.70 -6.29
CA GLN A 30 -1.95 2.11 -7.30
C GLN A 30 -1.26 2.63 -8.57
N ARG A 31 -0.24 3.49 -8.43
CA ARG A 31 0.54 3.99 -9.57
C ARG A 31 1.20 2.83 -10.35
N HIS A 32 1.83 1.89 -9.64
CA HIS A 32 2.40 0.70 -10.30
C HIS A 32 1.33 -0.11 -11.07
N TYR A 33 0.14 -0.32 -10.49
CA TYR A 33 -0.95 -1.03 -11.17
C TYR A 33 -1.47 -0.29 -12.41
N LEU A 34 -1.33 1.04 -12.46
CA LEU A 34 -1.67 1.86 -13.62
C LEU A 34 -0.52 1.95 -14.64
N GLY A 35 0.62 1.32 -14.38
CA GLY A 35 1.80 1.33 -15.25
C GLY A 35 2.70 2.55 -15.06
N GLU A 36 2.58 3.25 -13.94
CA GLU A 36 3.38 4.44 -13.60
C GLU A 36 4.50 4.11 -12.60
N GLU A 37 5.57 4.91 -12.60
CA GLU A 37 6.74 4.78 -11.68
C GLU A 37 7.36 3.37 -11.67
N LEU A 38 7.42 2.73 -12.84
CA LEU A 38 7.95 1.37 -13.00
C LEU A 38 9.47 1.31 -13.19
N GLU A 39 10.09 2.42 -13.57
CA GLU A 39 11.53 2.55 -13.82
C GLU A 39 12.42 2.04 -12.68
N PRO A 40 12.12 2.26 -11.38
CA PRO A 40 12.93 1.74 -10.29
C PRO A 40 12.65 0.26 -9.95
N MET A 41 11.65 -0.38 -10.57
CA MET A 41 11.29 -1.77 -10.26
C MET A 41 12.28 -2.74 -10.89
N SER A 42 12.63 -3.80 -10.14
CA SER A 42 13.44 -4.88 -10.72
C SER A 42 12.60 -5.71 -11.70
N LEU A 43 13.26 -6.44 -12.61
CA LEU A 43 12.58 -7.37 -13.52
C LEU A 43 11.70 -8.37 -12.77
N LYS A 44 12.16 -8.85 -11.60
CA LYS A 44 11.40 -9.77 -10.76
C LYS A 44 10.14 -9.12 -10.21
N ASP A 45 10.22 -7.86 -9.79
CA ASP A 45 9.06 -7.13 -9.28
C ASP A 45 8.04 -6.84 -10.38
N LEU A 46 8.50 -6.52 -11.59
CA LEU A 46 7.65 -6.33 -12.77
C LEU A 46 6.93 -7.62 -13.17
N GLN A 47 7.62 -8.76 -13.16
CA GLN A 47 6.99 -10.07 -13.41
C GLN A 47 5.93 -10.40 -12.36
N ASN A 48 6.21 -10.10 -11.09
CA ASN A 48 5.26 -10.31 -10.01
C ASN A 48 4.03 -9.39 -10.13
N LEU A 49 4.24 -8.14 -10.55
CA LEU A 49 3.18 -7.17 -10.81
C LEU A 49 2.26 -7.66 -11.95
N ASP A 50 2.84 -8.10 -13.06
CA ASP A 50 2.10 -8.62 -14.21
C ASP A 50 1.26 -9.85 -13.83
N GLN A 51 1.85 -10.80 -13.10
CA GLN A 51 1.14 -11.99 -12.65
C GLN A 51 -0.04 -11.67 -11.72
N GLN A 52 0.12 -10.67 -10.84
CA GLN A 52 -0.96 -10.20 -9.97
C GLN A 52 -2.09 -9.57 -10.76
N LEU A 53 -1.78 -8.71 -11.74
CA LEU A 53 -2.77 -8.08 -12.61
C LEU A 53 -3.53 -9.12 -13.43
N GLU A 54 -2.84 -10.08 -14.04
CA GLU A 54 -3.45 -11.18 -14.79
C GLU A 54 -4.43 -11.98 -13.92
N THR A 55 -3.98 -12.35 -12.71
CA THR A 55 -4.79 -13.09 -11.74
C THR A 55 -6.04 -12.31 -11.32
N ALA A 56 -5.90 -11.02 -11.02
CA ALA A 56 -7.01 -10.15 -10.64
C ALA A 56 -8.03 -10.00 -11.79
N LEU A 57 -7.54 -9.77 -13.01
CA LEU A 57 -8.38 -9.66 -14.21
C LEU A 57 -9.14 -10.95 -14.50
N LYS A 58 -8.50 -12.11 -14.35
CA LYS A 58 -9.15 -13.42 -14.49
C LYS A 58 -10.30 -13.56 -13.50
N HIS A 59 -10.10 -13.22 -12.23
CA HIS A 59 -11.15 -13.26 -11.21
C HIS A 59 -12.30 -12.28 -11.49
N ILE A 60 -12.01 -11.07 -11.96
CA ILE A 60 -13.05 -10.08 -12.31
C ILE A 60 -13.88 -10.59 -13.49
N ARG A 61 -13.22 -11.12 -14.53
CA ARG A 61 -13.88 -11.65 -15.72
C ARG A 61 -14.70 -12.90 -15.42
N SER A 62 -14.25 -13.78 -14.52
CA SER A 62 -14.99 -14.99 -14.15
C SER A 62 -16.24 -14.72 -13.30
N ARG A 63 -16.38 -13.51 -12.75
CA ARG A 63 -17.56 -13.08 -11.97
C ARG A 63 -18.61 -12.35 -12.82
N LYS A 64 -18.29 -12.02 -14.08
CA LYS A 64 -19.24 -11.52 -15.07
C LYS A 64 -19.82 -12.68 -15.86
#